data_AF-A0A7L0JSB4-F1
#
_entry.id   AF-A0A7L0JSB4-F1
#
_cell.length_a   1.000
_cell.length_b   1.000
_cell.length_c   1.000
_cell.angle_alpha   90.00
_cell.angle_beta   90.00
_cell.angle_gamma   90.00
#
_symmetry.space_group_name_H-M   'P 1'
#
loop_
_entity.id
_entity.type
_entity.pdbx_description
1 polymer ?
#
loop_
_entity_poly.entity_id
_entity_poly.type
_entity_poly.pdbx_seq_one_letter_code
_entity_poly.pdbx_strand_id
1 'polypeptide(L)'
;MAHSKTSILQGLLLSSLLHLTVSHDGVFLEKGQALSLLKRPRRANKGFLEEMIEGNLERECLEEICSYEEAFEALESTVHTVHSFHIMHFFFLILLVCQGMKKSRTALDACLEGNCSVGLGQNYRGTISYTKSGIECQVWTSKYPHVPKFNATIYPNLIENYCRNPDDNSEGPWCYTRDPTVEREECPIPVCGQERTTVEFTPRVTPPTPVQPCEPEKGMLYTGTLSVTVSGAKCLPWDSEKAKALLQDKNIAPEVKLLENYCRNPDADDEGVWCVTDEPPNFEYCDLHYCDSSLEDENEQLEEIAGRTLLPQEFKTFFDDETFGEGEADCGTRPLFEKKKVTDKSEKELLESYIGGRVVYGDDAEVGSSPWQVMLYKKSPQELLCGASLISNSWVLTAAHCLYYPPWDKNLTINDILVRIGKHFRTKYEKNKEKIALLDKIIIHPKYNWKENMDRDIAVLHLKRPVIFSDYIHPVCLPTKEVVQRLMLAGYKGRVTGWGNLKETWATSPSNLPTVLQQLNVPIVDQDTCKASTRVKVTDNMFCAGYSPEDSKRGDACEGDSGGPFVMKNPDDNRWYQVGIVSWGEGCDRDGKYGFYTHVFRLKKWMRKAIEKHRG
;
A
#
# COMPACT_ATOMS: atom_id res chain seq x y z
N MET A 1 -48.92 18.68 77.61
CA MET A 1 -47.56 18.43 77.05
C MET A 1 -47.69 17.52 75.83
N ALA A 2 -47.76 18.08 74.62
CA ALA A 2 -47.60 17.34 73.34
C ALA A 2 -47.69 18.30 72.13
N HIS A 3 -48.45 19.41 72.24
CA HIS A 3 -48.72 20.30 71.10
C HIS A 3 -47.68 21.39 70.79
N SER A 4 -46.69 21.63 71.67
CA SER A 4 -45.67 22.67 71.44
C SER A 4 -44.41 22.13 70.75
N LYS A 5 -44.16 20.82 70.74
CA LYS A 5 -42.95 20.22 70.15
C LYS A 5 -43.08 19.90 68.65
N THR A 6 -44.30 19.69 68.15
CA THR A 6 -44.56 19.45 66.72
C THR A 6 -44.46 20.71 65.86
N SER A 7 -44.83 21.88 66.41
CA SER A 7 -44.71 23.17 65.69
C SER A 7 -43.26 23.60 65.50
N ILE A 8 -42.38 23.32 66.47
CA ILE A 8 -40.95 23.65 66.39
C ILE A 8 -40.25 22.73 65.38
N LEU A 9 -40.62 21.45 65.30
CA LEU A 9 -40.03 20.51 64.35
C LEU A 9 -40.45 20.80 62.90
N GLN A 10 -41.72 21.21 62.69
CA GLN A 10 -42.18 21.67 61.37
C GLN A 10 -41.53 22.99 60.96
N GLY A 11 -41.30 23.92 61.89
CA GLY A 11 -40.57 25.17 61.64
C GLY A 11 -39.10 24.92 61.25
N LEU A 12 -38.43 23.99 61.91
CA LEU A 12 -37.04 23.63 61.59
C LEU A 12 -36.93 22.92 60.22
N LEU A 13 -37.88 22.05 59.88
CA LEU A 13 -37.93 21.38 58.57
C LEU A 13 -38.26 22.36 57.43
N LEU A 14 -39.14 23.33 57.64
CA LEU A 14 -39.36 24.40 56.65
C LEU A 14 -38.13 25.31 56.50
N SER A 15 -37.40 25.58 57.58
CA SER A 15 -36.16 26.38 57.51
C SER A 15 -35.04 25.64 56.78
N SER A 16 -34.94 24.30 56.93
CA SER A 16 -33.93 23.51 56.22
C SER A 16 -34.26 23.35 54.73
N LEU A 17 -35.55 23.21 54.37
CA LEU A 17 -36.00 23.25 52.97
C LEU A 17 -35.81 24.64 52.33
N LEU A 18 -35.97 25.74 53.08
CA LEU A 18 -35.63 27.09 52.58
C LEU A 18 -34.11 27.26 52.39
N HIS A 19 -33.27 26.73 53.29
CA HIS A 19 -31.81 26.81 53.12
C HIS A 19 -31.27 25.99 51.93
N LEU A 20 -31.94 24.89 51.56
CA LEU A 20 -31.61 24.09 50.36
C LEU A 20 -32.00 24.78 49.04
N THR A 21 -32.91 25.76 49.06
CA THR A 21 -33.30 26.52 47.84
C THR A 21 -32.52 27.82 47.65
N VAL A 22 -31.82 28.30 48.69
CA VAL A 22 -30.95 29.49 48.65
C VAL A 22 -29.47 29.13 48.41
N SER A 23 -29.12 27.85 48.41
CA SER A 23 -27.75 27.36 48.08
C SER A 23 -27.61 26.99 46.60
N HIS A 24 -27.93 27.96 45.73
CA HIS A 24 -27.64 27.88 44.29
C HIS A 24 -26.87 29.11 43.80
N ASP A 25 -25.87 29.53 44.58
CA ASP A 25 -24.74 30.29 44.05
C ASP A 25 -23.53 29.35 44.02
N GLY A 26 -22.94 29.21 42.83
CA GLY A 26 -21.89 28.26 42.55
C GLY A 26 -20.71 28.40 43.51
N VAL A 27 -20.38 27.30 44.20
CA VAL A 27 -19.13 27.15 44.97
C VAL A 27 -17.90 27.16 44.04
N PHE A 28 -18.10 27.18 42.73
CA PHE A 28 -17.07 27.36 41.73
C PHE A 28 -17.33 28.64 40.94
N LEU A 29 -16.36 29.56 41.01
CA LEU A 29 -16.28 30.70 40.12
C LEU A 29 -16.14 30.21 38.67
N GLU A 30 -16.81 30.89 37.73
CA GLU A 30 -16.57 30.67 36.31
C GLU A 30 -15.10 30.91 35.98
N LYS A 31 -14.53 30.15 35.03
CA LYS A 31 -13.08 30.10 34.76
C LYS A 31 -12.46 31.49 34.56
N GLY A 32 -13.18 32.41 33.90
CA GLY A 32 -12.75 33.80 33.71
C GLY A 32 -12.74 34.65 35.00
N GLN A 33 -13.67 34.41 35.92
CA GLN A 33 -13.73 35.10 37.21
C GLN A 33 -12.71 34.54 38.21
N ALA A 34 -12.46 33.23 38.20
CA ALA A 34 -11.43 32.59 39.02
C ALA A 34 -10.00 33.08 38.70
N LEU A 35 -9.71 33.32 37.41
CA LEU A 35 -8.44 33.89 36.94
C LEU A 35 -8.23 35.35 37.40
N SER A 36 -9.32 36.12 37.57
CA SER A 36 -9.24 37.52 38.01
C SER A 36 -8.95 37.71 39.50
N LEU A 37 -9.24 36.69 40.33
CA LEU A 37 -9.04 36.73 41.79
C LEU A 37 -7.63 36.28 42.21
N LEU A 38 -6.96 35.49 41.37
CA LEU A 38 -5.56 35.13 41.55
C LEU A 38 -4.67 36.13 40.80
N LYS A 39 -4.60 37.36 41.29
CA LYS A 39 -3.48 38.25 40.92
C LYS A 39 -2.21 37.69 41.54
N ARG A 40 -1.52 36.80 40.81
CA ARG A 40 -0.18 36.35 41.20
C ARG A 40 0.78 37.53 41.01
N PRO A 41 1.63 37.83 42.01
CA PRO A 41 2.75 38.73 41.78
C PRO A 41 3.67 38.08 40.74
N ARG A 42 4.05 38.85 39.70
CA ARG A 42 5.09 38.44 38.74
C ARG A 42 6.38 38.21 39.53
N ARG A 43 7.27 37.36 39.05
CA ARG A 43 8.60 37.17 39.68
C ARG A 43 9.65 37.90 38.87
N ALA A 44 10.70 38.38 39.54
CA ALA A 44 11.79 39.14 38.95
C ALA A 44 13.13 38.45 39.21
N ASN A 45 14.00 38.48 38.20
CA ASN A 45 15.35 37.93 38.24
C ASN A 45 16.40 39.01 38.59
N LYS A 46 16.11 40.29 38.33
CA LYS A 46 16.98 41.45 38.62
C LYS A 46 16.22 42.67 39.17
N GLY A 47 16.32 42.84 40.49
CA GLY A 47 16.19 44.16 41.14
C GLY A 47 14.77 44.71 41.30
N PHE A 48 14.69 45.92 41.85
CA PHE A 48 13.44 46.57 42.24
C PHE A 48 12.76 47.20 41.00
N LEU A 49 11.53 46.76 40.69
CA LEU A 49 10.60 47.24 39.63
C LEU A 49 10.57 46.48 38.28
N GLU A 50 11.33 45.39 38.09
CA GLU A 50 11.28 44.57 36.85
C GLU A 50 9.86 44.01 36.57
N GLU A 51 9.12 43.64 37.62
CA GLU A 51 7.73 43.15 37.56
C GLU A 51 6.73 44.17 36.96
N MET A 52 7.09 45.45 36.88
CA MET A 52 6.25 46.50 36.28
C MET A 52 6.40 46.61 34.76
N ILE A 53 7.38 45.91 34.17
CA ILE A 53 7.60 45.88 32.73
C ILE A 53 6.75 44.75 32.13
N GLU A 54 6.23 44.97 30.93
CA GLU A 54 5.56 43.90 30.19
C GLU A 54 6.56 42.78 29.87
N GLY A 55 6.13 41.53 30.10
CA GLY A 55 6.98 40.35 29.91
C GLY A 55 7.44 40.25 28.47
N ASN A 56 8.76 40.12 28.28
CA ASN A 56 9.37 40.04 26.95
C ASN A 56 10.24 38.79 26.90
N LEU A 57 9.91 37.86 25.98
CA LEU A 57 10.58 36.57 25.89
C LEU A 57 12.10 36.68 25.71
N GLU A 58 12.58 37.68 24.97
CA GLU A 58 14.00 37.90 24.74
C GLU A 58 14.72 38.29 26.04
N ARG A 59 14.17 39.23 26.79
CA ARG A 59 14.73 39.66 28.08
C ARG A 59 14.61 38.57 29.15
N GLU A 60 13.41 38.04 29.34
CA GLU A 60 13.11 37.14 30.47
C GLU A 60 13.75 35.75 30.28
N CYS A 61 13.75 35.19 29.07
CA CYS A 61 14.14 33.79 28.85
C CYS A 61 15.41 33.58 28.00
N LEU A 62 15.73 34.49 27.08
CA LEU A 62 16.93 34.36 26.24
C LEU A 62 18.15 34.99 26.91
N GLU A 63 18.00 36.18 27.47
CA GLU A 63 19.04 36.89 28.22
C GLU A 63 19.17 36.38 29.67
N GLU A 64 18.07 35.89 30.26
CA GLU A 64 18.00 35.47 31.67
C GLU A 64 17.46 34.03 31.87
N ILE A 65 17.59 33.46 33.07
CA ILE A 65 17.04 32.14 33.39
C ILE A 65 15.58 32.33 33.81
N CYS A 66 14.64 31.90 32.97
CA CYS A 66 13.21 31.98 33.29
C CYS A 66 12.63 30.65 33.78
N SER A 67 11.59 30.77 34.61
CA SER A 67 10.68 29.70 34.99
C SER A 67 9.59 29.48 33.92
N TYR A 68 8.89 28.35 33.99
CA TYR A 68 7.75 28.07 33.10
C TYR A 68 6.66 29.15 33.18
N GLU A 69 6.43 29.69 34.38
CA GLU A 69 5.42 30.72 34.63
C GLU A 69 5.84 32.07 34.01
N GLU A 70 7.12 32.45 34.08
CA GLU A 70 7.64 33.67 33.42
C GLU A 70 7.63 33.56 31.89
N ALA A 71 7.99 32.39 31.35
CA ALA A 71 7.85 32.11 29.93
C ALA A 71 6.38 32.18 29.47
N PHE A 72 5.46 31.70 30.32
CA PHE A 72 4.02 31.80 30.08
C PHE A 72 3.54 33.25 30.04
N GLU A 73 3.90 34.04 31.05
CA GLU A 73 3.52 35.44 31.17
C GLU A 73 4.08 36.32 30.02
N ALA A 74 5.29 36.02 29.54
CA ALA A 74 5.89 36.72 28.40
C ALA A 74 5.17 36.40 27.07
N LEU A 75 4.68 35.17 26.90
CA LEU A 75 4.03 34.70 25.66
C LEU A 75 2.52 35.00 25.62
N GLU A 76 1.84 35.02 26.77
CA GLU A 76 0.40 35.30 26.86
C GLU A 76 0.02 36.71 26.33
N SER A 77 0.99 37.62 26.24
CA SER A 77 0.84 38.94 25.61
C SER A 77 0.57 38.88 24.09
N THR A 78 0.82 37.74 23.42
CA THR A 78 0.81 37.67 21.94
C THR A 78 -0.32 36.85 21.30
N VAL A 79 -0.90 35.82 21.95
CA VAL A 79 -1.94 34.98 21.31
C VAL A 79 -2.94 34.38 22.32
N HIS A 80 -4.21 34.78 22.25
CA HIS A 80 -5.32 34.20 23.02
C HIS A 80 -5.99 33.02 22.27
N THR A 81 -5.70 31.76 22.58
CA THR A 81 -6.62 30.61 22.34
C THR A 81 -6.17 29.33 23.06
N VAL A 82 -7.07 28.35 23.23
CA VAL A 82 -6.84 27.06 23.91
C VAL A 82 -5.75 26.19 23.23
N HIS A 83 -5.43 26.47 21.97
CA HIS A 83 -4.30 25.89 21.23
C HIS A 83 -2.93 26.34 21.80
N SER A 84 -2.90 27.40 22.61
CA SER A 84 -1.67 27.96 23.19
C SER A 84 -1.02 27.06 24.23
N PHE A 85 -1.74 26.21 24.98
CA PHE A 85 -1.13 25.46 26.08
C PHE A 85 -0.12 24.39 25.60
N HIS A 86 -0.43 23.67 24.52
CA HIS A 86 0.47 22.66 23.94
C HIS A 86 1.66 23.29 23.22
N ILE A 87 1.43 24.35 22.44
CA ILE A 87 2.49 25.10 21.73
C ILE A 87 3.48 25.65 22.75
N MET A 88 2.98 26.21 23.84
CA MET A 88 3.82 26.87 24.83
C MET A 88 4.59 25.88 25.71
N HIS A 89 3.99 24.72 26.04
CA HIS A 89 4.71 23.61 26.66
C HIS A 89 5.83 23.08 25.76
N PHE A 90 5.57 22.92 24.45
CA PHE A 90 6.60 22.52 23.49
C PHE A 90 7.71 23.56 23.36
N PHE A 91 7.36 24.84 23.29
CA PHE A 91 8.31 25.94 23.22
C PHE A 91 9.22 25.97 24.46
N PHE A 92 8.65 25.82 25.65
CA PHE A 92 9.44 25.76 26.89
C PHE A 92 10.39 24.56 26.92
N LEU A 93 9.97 23.41 26.40
CA LEU A 93 10.81 22.21 26.30
C LEU A 93 12.00 22.44 25.35
N ILE A 94 11.78 23.09 24.22
CA ILE A 94 12.86 23.50 23.30
C ILE A 94 13.80 24.49 23.99
N LEU A 95 13.24 25.49 24.68
CA LEU A 95 14.01 26.50 25.39
C LEU A 95 14.94 25.86 26.42
N LEU A 96 14.45 24.91 27.22
CA LEU A 96 15.23 24.10 28.16
C LEU A 96 16.39 23.36 27.47
N VAL A 97 16.14 22.69 26.34
CA VAL A 97 17.19 22.00 25.57
C VAL A 97 18.26 22.97 25.06
N CYS A 98 17.86 24.18 24.65
CA CYS A 98 18.75 25.20 24.10
C CYS A 98 19.47 26.05 25.16
N GLN A 99 19.09 25.98 26.45
CA GLN A 99 19.68 26.80 27.53
C GLN A 99 21.21 26.68 27.63
N GLY A 100 21.79 25.53 27.26
CA GLY A 100 23.24 25.31 27.25
C GLY A 100 24.02 26.19 26.24
N MET A 101 23.33 26.84 25.29
CA MET A 101 23.96 27.57 24.18
C MET A 101 23.89 29.09 24.27
N LYS A 102 23.46 29.64 25.42
CA LYS A 102 23.35 31.09 25.66
C LYS A 102 24.62 31.91 25.38
N LYS A 103 25.79 31.26 25.30
CA LYS A 103 27.08 31.92 25.03
C LYS A 103 27.24 32.41 23.58
N SER A 104 26.53 31.82 22.63
CA SER A 104 26.57 32.22 21.21
C SER A 104 25.15 32.48 20.73
N ARG A 105 24.82 33.74 20.44
CA ARG A 105 23.46 34.12 20.06
C ARG A 105 23.02 33.44 18.76
N THR A 106 23.92 33.36 17.79
CA THR A 106 23.66 32.67 16.51
C THR A 106 23.39 31.17 16.67
N ALA A 107 24.10 30.50 17.58
CA ALA A 107 23.85 29.09 17.86
C ALA A 107 22.53 28.87 18.63
N LEU A 108 22.20 29.79 19.56
CA LEU A 108 20.95 29.78 20.30
C LEU A 108 19.75 29.98 19.36
N ASP A 109 19.82 30.96 18.45
CA ASP A 109 18.75 31.23 17.49
C ASP A 109 18.53 30.02 16.57
N ALA A 110 19.61 29.42 16.03
CA ALA A 110 19.53 28.22 15.21
C ALA A 110 18.92 27.01 15.94
N CYS A 111 19.10 26.92 17.27
CA CYS A 111 18.52 25.88 18.12
C CYS A 111 17.02 26.04 18.31
N LEU A 112 16.58 27.28 18.58
CA LEU A 112 15.19 27.64 18.81
C LEU A 112 14.37 27.55 17.52
N GLU A 113 14.97 27.91 16.38
CA GLU A 113 14.40 27.69 15.05
C GLU A 113 14.35 26.20 14.67
N GLY A 114 15.17 25.35 15.30
CA GLY A 114 15.21 23.92 15.05
C GLY A 114 15.96 23.52 13.78
N ASN A 115 16.81 24.39 13.25
CA ASN A 115 17.61 24.16 12.04
C ASN A 115 18.81 23.23 12.27
N CYS A 116 19.15 22.97 13.53
CA CYS A 116 20.25 22.09 13.96
C CYS A 116 19.83 21.26 15.18
N SER A 117 20.57 20.19 15.48
CA SER A 117 20.31 19.32 16.63
C SER A 117 21.20 19.64 17.83
N VAL A 118 20.62 19.66 19.02
CA VAL A 118 21.32 19.62 20.31
C VAL A 118 21.09 18.28 20.99
N GLY A 119 22.16 17.66 21.49
CA GLY A 119 22.10 16.34 22.13
C GLY A 119 21.50 15.29 21.19
N LEU A 120 20.35 14.73 21.59
CA LEU A 120 19.61 13.73 20.80
C LEU A 120 18.75 14.34 19.67
N GLY A 121 18.70 15.67 19.54
CA GLY A 121 17.95 16.34 18.47
C GLY A 121 16.45 16.50 18.73
N GLN A 122 16.01 16.52 19.99
CA GLN A 122 14.61 16.80 20.35
C GLN A 122 14.12 18.19 19.88
N ASN A 123 15.05 19.16 19.77
CA ASN A 123 14.78 20.50 19.27
C ASN A 123 14.66 20.55 17.73
N TYR A 124 15.14 19.53 17.01
CA TYR A 124 15.25 19.58 15.56
C TYR A 124 13.87 19.61 14.88
N ARG A 125 13.67 20.59 14.00
CA ARG A 125 12.44 20.81 13.21
C ARG A 125 12.71 21.08 11.74
N GLY A 126 13.96 20.97 11.31
CA GLY A 126 14.35 21.15 9.92
C GLY A 126 13.73 20.14 8.96
N THR A 127 14.07 20.31 7.68
CA THR A 127 13.44 19.65 6.54
C THR A 127 14.31 18.57 5.90
N ILE A 128 15.37 18.08 6.58
CA ILE A 128 16.20 16.99 6.05
C ILE A 128 15.34 15.74 5.96
N SER A 129 15.28 15.16 4.75
CA SER A 129 14.45 14.01 4.39
C SER A 129 15.25 12.89 3.70
N TYR A 130 16.54 12.78 4.06
CA TYR A 130 17.41 11.72 3.59
C TYR A 130 18.29 11.21 4.73
N THR A 131 18.64 9.93 4.67
CA THR A 131 19.44 9.23 5.69
C THR A 131 20.94 9.41 5.45
N LYS A 132 21.77 8.95 6.39
CA LYS A 132 23.24 8.97 6.27
C LYS A 132 23.76 8.24 5.03
N SER A 133 23.01 7.26 4.53
CA SER A 133 23.36 6.50 3.33
C SER A 133 22.78 7.08 2.04
N GLY A 134 22.06 8.20 2.12
CA GLY A 134 21.42 8.87 0.99
C GLY A 134 20.06 8.30 0.59
N ILE A 135 19.48 7.41 1.41
CA ILE A 135 18.14 6.87 1.15
C ILE A 135 17.11 7.95 1.47
N GLU A 136 16.12 8.10 0.60
CA GLU A 136 15.00 9.01 0.83
C GLU A 136 14.12 8.51 1.98
N CYS A 137 13.71 9.44 2.84
CA CYS A 137 12.82 9.13 3.95
C CYS A 137 11.40 8.83 3.48
N GLN A 138 10.78 7.83 4.10
CA GLN A 138 9.36 7.54 4.03
C GLN A 138 8.58 8.63 4.78
N VAL A 139 7.42 9.02 4.24
CA VAL A 139 6.47 9.92 4.91
C VAL A 139 5.99 9.27 6.20
N TRP A 140 6.01 9.97 7.33
CA TRP A 140 5.67 9.42 8.65
C TRP A 140 4.27 8.83 8.74
N THR A 141 3.36 9.32 7.91
CA THR A 141 1.98 8.84 7.84
C THR A 141 1.79 7.74 6.79
N SER A 142 2.73 7.54 5.87
CA SER A 142 2.73 6.44 4.91
C SER A 142 2.95 5.11 5.64
N LYS A 143 2.32 4.05 5.15
CA LYS A 143 2.52 2.67 5.64
C LYS A 143 3.37 1.81 4.73
N TYR A 144 3.93 2.42 3.69
CA TYR A 144 4.73 1.76 2.69
C TYR A 144 6.10 2.45 2.55
N PRO A 145 7.21 1.68 2.49
CA PRO A 145 7.27 0.22 2.62
C PRO A 145 7.12 -0.30 4.06
N HIS A 146 7.37 0.51 5.07
CA HIS A 146 7.33 0.08 6.48
C HIS A 146 6.07 0.60 7.18
N VAL A 147 5.51 -0.15 8.13
CA VAL A 147 4.41 0.35 8.96
C VAL A 147 4.99 1.15 10.13
N PRO A 148 4.73 2.47 10.23
CA PRO A 148 5.26 3.28 11.31
C PRO A 148 4.68 2.88 12.67
N LYS A 149 5.55 2.78 13.67
CA LYS A 149 5.18 2.55 15.09
C LYS A 149 4.74 3.85 15.77
N PHE A 150 5.21 4.99 15.25
CA PHE A 150 4.91 6.33 15.80
C PHE A 150 3.79 6.98 15.00
N ASN A 151 2.73 7.40 15.69
CA ASN A 151 1.57 8.04 15.09
C ASN A 151 1.68 9.56 15.20
N ALA A 152 1.50 10.28 14.09
CA ALA A 152 1.46 11.74 14.05
C ALA A 152 0.35 12.37 14.94
N THR A 153 -0.69 11.60 15.26
CA THR A 153 -1.74 12.00 16.22
C THR A 153 -1.19 12.16 17.64
N ILE A 154 -0.18 11.36 18.01
CA ILE A 154 0.48 11.40 19.33
C ILE A 154 1.67 12.37 19.29
N TYR A 155 2.37 12.44 18.15
CA TYR A 155 3.53 13.27 17.93
C TYR A 155 3.27 14.27 16.79
N PRO A 156 2.72 15.46 17.08
CA PRO A 156 2.28 16.41 16.04
C PRO A 156 3.42 17.01 15.21
N ASN A 157 4.68 16.79 15.60
CA ASN A 157 5.87 17.23 14.86
C ASN A 157 6.34 16.24 13.78
N LEU A 158 5.68 15.08 13.65
CA LEU A 158 5.92 14.09 12.58
C LEU A 158 5.16 14.50 11.31
N ILE A 159 5.68 15.52 10.64
CA ILE A 159 5.16 16.06 9.38
C ILE A 159 5.99 15.57 8.20
N GLU A 160 5.33 15.34 7.07
CA GLU A 160 5.96 14.89 5.82
C GLU A 160 6.88 13.68 6.03
N ASN A 161 8.08 13.71 5.46
CA ASN A 161 9.12 12.69 5.61
C ASN A 161 10.40 13.23 6.27
N TYR A 162 10.30 14.29 7.08
CA TYR A 162 11.47 14.91 7.69
C TYR A 162 12.02 14.09 8.87
N CYS A 163 13.34 14.02 9.05
CA CYS A 163 13.94 13.26 10.14
C CYS A 163 13.54 13.80 11.52
N ARG A 164 13.21 12.89 12.45
CA ARG A 164 12.76 13.21 13.81
C ARG A 164 13.31 12.17 14.79
N ASN A 165 13.20 12.43 16.08
CA ASN A 165 13.61 11.48 17.12
C ASN A 165 12.49 11.28 18.15
N PRO A 166 11.42 10.54 17.82
CA PRO A 166 10.28 10.34 18.72
C PRO A 166 10.53 9.31 19.83
N ASP A 167 11.60 8.51 19.75
CA ASP A 167 11.92 7.41 20.68
C ASP A 167 13.20 7.64 21.49
N ASP A 168 13.71 8.87 21.52
CA ASP A 168 14.95 9.23 22.20
C ASP A 168 16.14 8.34 21.81
N ASN A 169 16.24 8.00 20.51
CA ASN A 169 17.36 7.24 19.95
C ASN A 169 18.69 7.95 20.27
N SER A 170 19.63 7.20 20.83
CA SER A 170 20.97 7.68 21.21
C SER A 170 21.82 8.13 20.02
N GLU A 171 21.54 7.63 18.82
CA GLU A 171 22.28 7.99 17.59
C GLU A 171 21.76 9.28 16.93
N GLY A 172 20.65 9.83 17.44
CA GLY A 172 20.08 11.09 16.98
C GLY A 172 18.84 10.93 16.08
N PRO A 173 18.45 12.00 15.36
CA PRO A 173 17.26 11.98 14.50
C PRO A 173 17.39 10.98 13.36
N TRP A 174 16.29 10.29 13.06
CA TRP A 174 16.18 9.25 12.07
C TRP A 174 14.86 9.37 11.30
N CYS A 175 14.70 8.56 10.27
CA CYS A 175 13.43 8.40 9.57
C CYS A 175 13.23 6.95 9.15
N TYR A 176 11.97 6.56 8.90
CA TYR A 176 11.69 5.34 8.14
C TYR A 176 12.23 5.53 6.72
N THR A 177 12.77 4.49 6.11
CA THR A 177 13.39 4.62 4.77
C THR A 177 12.44 4.13 3.67
N ARG A 178 12.65 4.57 2.43
CA ARG A 178 11.94 4.02 1.26
C ARG A 178 12.55 2.71 0.75
N ASP A 179 13.64 2.23 1.34
CA ASP A 179 14.26 0.94 1.05
C ASP A 179 13.55 -0.16 1.89
N PRO A 180 12.88 -1.16 1.28
CA PRO A 180 12.21 -2.23 2.01
C PRO A 180 13.14 -3.09 2.87
N THR A 181 14.45 -3.03 2.64
CA THR A 181 15.45 -3.80 3.40
C THR A 181 15.97 -3.06 4.63
N VAL A 182 15.72 -1.75 4.75
CA VAL A 182 16.16 -0.90 5.86
C VAL A 182 14.95 -0.21 6.48
N GLU A 183 14.45 -0.72 7.61
CA GLU A 183 13.27 -0.15 8.30
C GLU A 183 13.48 1.33 8.63
N ARG A 184 14.59 1.65 9.29
CA ARG A 184 14.95 2.99 9.74
C ARG A 184 16.45 3.21 9.68
N GLU A 185 16.85 4.45 9.47
CA GLU A 185 18.25 4.87 9.49
C GLU A 185 18.38 6.32 9.97
N GLU A 186 19.51 6.63 10.60
CA GLU A 186 19.83 7.96 11.13
C GLU A 186 20.09 8.97 10.00
N CYS A 187 19.81 10.23 10.29
CA CYS A 187 19.99 11.34 9.35
C CYS A 187 21.19 12.21 9.73
N PRO A 188 21.95 12.72 8.74
CA PRO A 188 23.12 13.57 8.98
C PRO A 188 22.69 15.01 9.31
N ILE A 189 22.21 15.23 10.55
CA ILE A 189 21.68 16.52 10.99
C ILE A 189 22.81 17.44 11.47
N PRO A 190 22.86 18.73 11.09
CA PRO A 190 23.87 19.67 11.61
C PRO A 190 23.81 19.81 13.13
N VAL A 191 24.96 19.77 13.80
CA VAL A 191 25.05 20.01 15.25
C VAL A 191 25.14 21.51 15.53
N CYS A 192 24.30 22.01 16.43
CA CYS A 192 24.25 23.45 16.69
C CYS A 192 25.60 24.00 17.19
N GLY A 193 26.09 25.07 16.55
CA GLY A 193 27.35 25.73 16.89
C GLY A 193 28.62 24.93 16.55
N GLN A 194 28.52 23.87 15.75
CA GLN A 194 29.66 23.04 15.33
C GLN A 194 29.60 22.75 13.82
N GLU A 195 30.77 22.72 13.16
CA GLU A 195 30.88 22.34 11.74
C GLU A 195 30.93 20.82 11.57
N ARG A 196 29.92 20.12 12.11
CA ARG A 196 29.77 18.67 11.91
C ARG A 196 28.30 18.27 11.96
N THR A 197 28.01 17.07 11.47
CA THR A 197 26.69 16.44 11.57
C THR A 197 26.65 15.42 12.72
N THR A 198 25.44 15.01 13.11
CA THR A 198 25.18 13.95 14.09
C THR A 198 25.82 12.62 13.69
N VAL A 199 25.69 12.29 12.40
CA VAL A 199 26.28 11.13 11.74
C VAL A 199 26.95 11.55 10.44
N GLU A 200 28.02 10.87 10.05
CA GLU A 200 28.73 11.13 8.80
C GLU A 200 27.89 10.68 7.60
N PHE A 201 27.83 11.50 6.56
CA PHE A 201 27.13 11.15 5.32
C PHE A 201 28.00 10.22 4.48
N THR A 202 27.57 8.97 4.33
CA THR A 202 28.26 7.90 3.59
C THR A 202 27.33 7.35 2.51
N PRO A 203 27.18 8.04 1.37
CA PRO A 203 26.21 7.64 0.35
C PRO A 203 26.50 6.23 -0.17
N ARG A 204 25.45 5.41 -0.33
CA ARG A 204 25.56 4.14 -1.04
C ARG A 204 25.93 4.43 -2.48
N VAL A 205 27.20 4.20 -2.84
CA VAL A 205 27.61 4.15 -4.23
C VAL A 205 27.15 2.80 -4.78
N THR A 206 26.01 2.77 -5.45
CA THR A 206 25.68 1.64 -6.33
C THR A 206 26.73 1.63 -7.44
N PRO A 207 27.54 0.57 -7.57
CA PRO A 207 28.43 0.45 -8.71
C PRO A 207 27.58 0.54 -9.97
N PRO A 208 28.03 1.25 -11.03
CA PRO A 208 27.36 1.15 -12.31
C PRO A 208 27.33 -0.34 -12.67
N THR A 209 26.13 -0.92 -12.68
CA THR A 209 25.95 -2.30 -13.09
C THR A 209 26.52 -2.38 -14.51
N PRO A 210 27.48 -3.29 -14.79
CA PRO A 210 27.90 -3.51 -16.15
C PRO A 210 26.64 -3.76 -16.97
N VAL A 211 26.47 -3.06 -18.09
CA VAL A 211 25.40 -3.36 -19.04
C VAL A 211 25.70 -4.74 -19.58
N GLN A 212 25.25 -5.77 -18.88
CA GLN A 212 25.36 -7.14 -19.35
C GLN A 212 24.42 -7.25 -20.54
N PRO A 213 24.87 -7.89 -21.65
CA PRO A 213 23.97 -8.18 -22.75
C PRO A 213 22.77 -8.96 -22.21
N CYS A 214 21.58 -8.44 -22.47
CA CYS A 214 20.33 -9.08 -22.07
C CYS A 214 19.92 -10.14 -23.10
N GLU A 215 19.25 -11.18 -22.64
CA GLU A 215 18.75 -12.26 -23.49
C GLU A 215 17.38 -11.87 -24.07
N PRO A 216 17.22 -11.83 -25.40
CA PRO A 216 15.95 -11.50 -26.04
C PRO A 216 14.93 -12.63 -25.92
N GLU A 217 13.66 -12.32 -26.22
CA GLU A 217 12.56 -13.30 -26.34
C GLU A 217 12.48 -14.30 -25.16
N LYS A 218 12.78 -13.83 -23.95
CA LYS A 218 12.78 -14.63 -22.72
C LYS A 218 13.58 -15.94 -22.87
N GLY A 219 14.68 -15.90 -23.62
CA GLY A 219 15.60 -17.02 -23.81
C GLY A 219 15.02 -18.19 -24.62
N MET A 220 14.07 -17.94 -25.51
CA MET A 220 13.61 -18.94 -26.49
C MET A 220 14.78 -19.55 -27.29
N LEU A 221 15.68 -18.69 -27.78
CA LEU A 221 16.84 -19.10 -28.57
C LEU A 221 18.13 -19.23 -27.73
N TYR A 222 18.00 -19.25 -26.40
CA TYR A 222 19.16 -19.31 -25.52
C TYR A 222 19.93 -20.63 -25.68
N THR A 223 21.20 -20.54 -26.13
CA THR A 223 22.08 -21.69 -26.33
C THR A 223 23.16 -21.84 -25.27
N GLY A 224 23.12 -21.06 -24.18
CA GLY A 224 24.14 -21.12 -23.13
C GLY A 224 24.09 -22.42 -22.30
N THR A 225 25.06 -22.55 -21.39
CA THR A 225 25.33 -23.76 -20.60
C THR A 225 24.88 -23.67 -19.14
N LEU A 226 24.02 -22.72 -18.81
CA LEU A 226 23.44 -22.60 -17.46
C LEU A 226 22.67 -23.87 -17.11
N SER A 227 22.98 -24.49 -15.97
CA SER A 227 22.40 -25.78 -15.53
C SER A 227 22.06 -25.79 -14.03
N VAL A 228 21.83 -24.59 -13.47
CA VAL A 228 21.47 -24.36 -12.07
C VAL A 228 20.26 -23.42 -12.04
N THR A 229 19.31 -23.72 -11.15
CA THR A 229 18.05 -22.98 -10.99
C THR A 229 18.23 -21.77 -10.07
N VAL A 230 17.18 -20.94 -9.94
CA VAL A 230 17.18 -19.78 -9.03
C VAL A 230 17.43 -20.19 -7.56
N SER A 231 16.90 -21.32 -7.10
CA SER A 231 17.16 -21.84 -5.75
C SER A 231 18.55 -22.46 -5.56
N GLY A 232 19.33 -22.60 -6.64
CA GLY A 232 20.62 -23.31 -6.62
C GLY A 232 20.51 -24.81 -6.88
N ALA A 233 19.33 -25.33 -7.24
CA ALA A 233 19.16 -26.74 -7.57
C ALA A 233 19.83 -27.08 -8.92
N LYS A 234 20.42 -28.29 -9.01
CA LYS A 234 21.04 -28.77 -10.24
C LYS A 234 19.98 -29.31 -11.21
N CYS A 235 20.05 -28.87 -12.46
CA CYS A 235 19.16 -29.33 -13.51
C CYS A 235 19.42 -30.81 -13.86
N LEU A 236 18.33 -31.53 -14.14
CA LEU A 236 18.35 -32.89 -14.67
C LEU A 236 18.49 -32.90 -16.19
N PRO A 237 19.11 -33.96 -16.76
CA PRO A 237 19.18 -34.14 -18.21
C PRO A 237 17.79 -34.20 -18.85
N TRP A 238 17.61 -33.55 -20.00
CA TRP A 238 16.36 -33.55 -20.77
C TRP A 238 15.99 -34.93 -21.33
N ASP A 239 16.96 -35.83 -21.47
CA ASP A 239 16.76 -37.22 -21.89
C ASP A 239 16.36 -38.17 -20.74
N SER A 240 16.33 -37.67 -19.50
CA SER A 240 15.87 -38.43 -18.33
C SER A 240 14.40 -38.83 -18.45
N GLU A 241 14.02 -39.94 -17.81
CA GLU A 241 12.63 -40.42 -17.78
C GLU A 241 11.68 -39.36 -17.22
N LYS A 242 12.13 -38.62 -16.20
CA LYS A 242 11.36 -37.56 -15.54
C LYS A 242 11.10 -36.37 -16.47
N ALA A 243 12.11 -35.95 -17.23
CA ALA A 243 11.96 -34.87 -18.21
C ALA A 243 11.04 -35.28 -19.36
N LYS A 244 11.18 -36.50 -19.87
CA LYS A 244 10.31 -37.06 -20.92
C LYS A 244 8.86 -37.15 -20.46
N ALA A 245 8.61 -37.58 -19.23
CA ALA A 245 7.26 -37.65 -18.66
C ALA A 245 6.61 -36.25 -18.52
N LEU A 246 7.38 -35.24 -18.10
CA LEU A 246 6.88 -33.86 -17.97
C LEU A 246 6.57 -33.20 -19.32
N LEU A 247 7.23 -33.63 -20.39
CA LEU A 247 7.12 -33.07 -21.73
C LEU A 247 6.13 -33.83 -22.64
N GLN A 248 5.66 -35.02 -22.23
CA GLN A 248 4.95 -35.97 -23.10
C GLN A 248 3.70 -35.40 -23.79
N ASP A 249 3.02 -34.43 -23.17
CA ASP A 249 1.79 -33.79 -23.69
C ASP A 249 1.95 -32.27 -23.89
N LYS A 250 3.19 -31.75 -23.87
CA LYS A 250 3.46 -30.31 -23.99
C LYS A 250 3.88 -29.96 -25.41
N ASN A 251 3.35 -28.85 -25.92
CA ASN A 251 3.77 -28.30 -27.21
C ASN A 251 5.18 -27.72 -27.08
N ILE A 252 6.16 -28.32 -27.77
CA ILE A 252 7.56 -27.91 -27.75
C ILE A 252 7.87 -27.14 -29.04
N ALA A 253 8.40 -25.93 -28.89
CA ALA A 253 8.88 -25.12 -30.01
C ALA A 253 10.02 -25.87 -30.72
N PRO A 254 9.89 -26.14 -32.05
CA PRO A 254 10.85 -26.98 -32.78
C PRO A 254 12.25 -26.36 -32.89
N GLU A 255 12.36 -25.05 -32.68
CA GLU A 255 13.59 -24.29 -32.73
C GLU A 255 14.48 -24.51 -31.50
N VAL A 256 13.90 -24.96 -30.38
CA VAL A 256 14.58 -25.10 -29.10
C VAL A 256 15.28 -26.44 -29.00
N LYS A 257 16.62 -26.42 -28.96
CA LYS A 257 17.44 -27.62 -28.79
C LYS A 257 17.61 -27.95 -27.31
N LEU A 258 16.93 -28.99 -26.85
CA LEU A 258 17.06 -29.57 -25.50
C LEU A 258 18.35 -30.40 -25.41
N LEU A 259 19.45 -29.74 -25.03
CA LEU A 259 20.77 -30.34 -24.90
C LEU A 259 21.14 -30.56 -23.44
N GLU A 260 21.70 -31.74 -23.15
CA GLU A 260 22.18 -32.14 -21.81
C GLU A 260 21.15 -31.82 -20.72
N ASN A 261 21.55 -31.04 -19.71
CA ASN A 261 20.71 -30.56 -18.61
C ASN A 261 20.64 -29.03 -18.56
N TYR A 262 20.89 -28.35 -19.68
CA TYR A 262 20.92 -26.88 -19.70
C TYR A 262 19.53 -26.27 -19.65
N CYS A 263 19.40 -25.10 -19.03
CA CYS A 263 18.15 -24.36 -18.96
C CYS A 263 17.68 -23.95 -20.36
N ARG A 264 16.42 -24.22 -20.68
CA ARG A 264 15.81 -23.95 -22.00
C ARG A 264 14.39 -23.42 -21.83
N ASN A 265 13.86 -22.80 -22.87
CA ASN A 265 12.47 -22.35 -22.90
C ASN A 265 11.66 -23.05 -24.01
N PRO A 266 11.42 -24.38 -23.89
CA PRO A 266 10.78 -25.16 -24.96
C PRO A 266 9.31 -24.81 -25.19
N ASP A 267 8.62 -24.26 -24.21
CA ASP A 267 7.18 -23.91 -24.27
C ASP A 267 6.93 -22.41 -24.47
N ALA A 268 7.97 -21.66 -24.86
CA ALA A 268 7.94 -20.21 -25.07
C ALA A 268 7.37 -19.45 -23.85
N ASP A 269 7.70 -19.89 -22.64
CA ASP A 269 7.28 -19.27 -21.38
C ASP A 269 7.74 -17.82 -21.30
N ASP A 270 6.80 -16.90 -21.04
CA ASP A 270 7.08 -15.48 -20.88
C ASP A 270 7.92 -15.20 -19.61
N GLU A 271 8.00 -16.16 -18.68
CA GLU A 271 8.86 -16.10 -17.50
C GLU A 271 10.33 -16.49 -17.80
N GLY A 272 10.54 -17.17 -18.94
CA GLY A 272 11.84 -17.50 -19.50
C GLY A 272 12.29 -18.96 -19.31
N VAL A 273 13.60 -19.18 -19.36
CA VAL A 273 14.17 -20.52 -19.34
C VAL A 273 13.97 -21.22 -18.00
N TRP A 274 13.77 -22.53 -18.07
CA TRP A 274 13.61 -23.42 -16.93
C TRP A 274 14.28 -24.77 -17.21
N CYS A 275 14.40 -25.59 -16.17
CA CYS A 275 14.88 -26.95 -16.28
C CYS A 275 14.15 -27.89 -15.31
N VAL A 276 14.32 -29.19 -15.50
CA VAL A 276 13.73 -30.25 -14.67
C VAL A 276 14.61 -30.46 -13.44
N THR A 277 14.01 -30.68 -12.26
CA THR A 277 14.70 -30.87 -10.98
C THR A 277 14.33 -32.20 -10.33
N ASP A 278 15.18 -32.70 -9.42
CA ASP A 278 14.87 -33.89 -8.61
C ASP A 278 13.79 -33.64 -7.56
N GLU A 279 13.78 -32.45 -6.97
CA GLU A 279 12.82 -32.07 -5.93
C GLU A 279 11.52 -31.52 -6.52
N PRO A 280 10.33 -31.81 -5.94
CA PRO A 280 9.05 -31.19 -6.33
C PRO A 280 9.12 -29.65 -6.28
N PRO A 281 8.91 -28.89 -7.37
CA PRO A 281 7.95 -29.12 -8.46
C PRO A 281 8.38 -30.03 -9.60
N ASN A 282 9.57 -30.63 -9.53
CA ASN A 282 10.22 -31.34 -10.62
C ASN A 282 10.61 -30.44 -11.81
N PHE A 283 10.42 -29.13 -11.68
CA PHE A 283 10.98 -28.13 -12.57
C PHE A 283 11.19 -26.83 -11.78
N GLU A 284 12.09 -26.00 -12.26
CA GLU A 284 12.32 -24.67 -11.71
C GLU A 284 12.93 -23.75 -12.78
N TYR A 285 12.65 -22.45 -12.67
CA TYR A 285 13.26 -21.44 -13.54
C TYR A 285 14.74 -21.27 -13.23
N CYS A 286 15.48 -20.83 -14.23
CA CYS A 286 16.88 -20.44 -14.07
C CYS A 286 17.02 -18.91 -14.13
N ASP A 287 18.09 -18.41 -13.52
CA ASP A 287 18.37 -16.98 -13.47
C ASP A 287 19.14 -16.53 -14.71
N LEU A 288 18.49 -15.73 -15.55
CA LEU A 288 19.07 -15.09 -16.72
C LEU A 288 18.59 -13.64 -16.78
N HIS A 289 19.46 -12.76 -17.27
CA HIS A 289 19.10 -11.37 -17.49
C HIS A 289 18.39 -11.23 -18.84
N TYR A 290 17.07 -11.09 -18.83
CA TYR A 290 16.28 -10.90 -20.06
C TYR A 290 16.16 -9.41 -20.42
N CYS A 291 15.99 -9.15 -21.71
CA CYS A 291 15.63 -7.81 -22.16
C CYS A 291 14.18 -7.50 -21.73
N ASP A 292 13.96 -6.26 -21.29
CA ASP A 292 12.61 -5.75 -21.07
C ASP A 292 11.96 -5.55 -22.46
N SER A 293 10.80 -6.17 -22.70
CA SER A 293 10.03 -5.94 -23.92
C SER A 293 8.75 -5.19 -23.59
N SER A 294 8.58 -3.97 -24.13
CA SER A 294 7.32 -3.25 -23.94
C SER A 294 6.22 -3.92 -24.78
N LEU A 295 4.97 -3.70 -24.39
CA LEU A 295 3.82 -4.17 -25.19
C LEU A 295 3.74 -3.48 -26.56
N GLU A 296 4.34 -2.29 -26.69
CA GLU A 296 4.36 -1.45 -27.89
C GLU A 296 5.39 -1.94 -28.91
N ASP A 297 6.61 -2.27 -28.47
CA ASP A 297 7.68 -2.83 -29.32
C ASP A 297 7.23 -4.13 -30.01
N GLU A 298 6.34 -4.88 -29.34
CA GLU A 298 5.81 -6.15 -29.81
C GLU A 298 4.60 -6.00 -30.74
N ASN A 299 3.94 -4.83 -30.77
CA ASN A 299 2.83 -4.54 -31.68
C ASN A 299 3.31 -4.20 -33.10
N GLU A 300 4.46 -3.52 -33.25
CA GLU A 300 5.04 -3.23 -34.56
C GLU A 300 5.31 -4.52 -35.38
N GLN A 301 5.70 -5.61 -34.71
CA GLN A 301 5.87 -6.93 -35.34
C GLN A 301 4.53 -7.58 -35.76
N LEU A 302 3.43 -7.28 -35.06
CA LEU A 302 2.10 -7.81 -35.36
C LEU A 302 1.41 -7.02 -36.48
N GLU A 303 1.62 -5.71 -36.56
CA GLU A 303 1.06 -4.85 -37.62
C GLU A 303 1.65 -5.15 -39.00
N GLU A 304 2.92 -5.56 -39.10
CA GLU A 304 3.50 -6.07 -40.36
C GLU A 304 2.79 -7.34 -40.87
N ILE A 305 2.09 -8.08 -39.99
CA ILE A 305 1.41 -9.35 -40.31
C ILE A 305 -0.10 -9.15 -40.52
N ALA A 306 -0.71 -8.12 -39.92
CA ALA A 306 -2.17 -7.99 -39.78
C ALA A 306 -2.87 -7.13 -40.86
N GLY A 307 -2.56 -7.35 -42.14
CA GLY A 307 -3.32 -6.80 -43.27
C GLY A 307 -4.65 -7.52 -43.58
N ARG A 308 -5.24 -8.28 -42.64
CA ARG A 308 -6.46 -9.08 -42.90
C ARG A 308 -7.47 -9.01 -41.75
N THR A 309 -8.71 -8.70 -42.12
CA THR A 309 -9.91 -8.73 -41.28
C THR A 309 -9.96 -10.00 -40.43
N LEU A 310 -9.79 -9.85 -39.11
CA LEU A 310 -9.86 -10.98 -38.17
C LEU A 310 -11.32 -11.35 -37.94
N LEU A 311 -11.70 -12.56 -38.34
CA LEU A 311 -12.94 -13.21 -37.94
C LEU A 311 -12.98 -13.33 -36.40
N PRO A 312 -14.17 -13.36 -35.76
CA PRO A 312 -14.27 -13.57 -34.32
C PRO A 312 -13.57 -14.88 -33.95
N GLN A 313 -12.47 -14.79 -33.21
CA GLN A 313 -11.76 -15.95 -32.69
C GLN A 313 -12.59 -16.58 -31.58
N GLU A 314 -12.91 -17.87 -31.71
CA GLU A 314 -13.58 -18.61 -30.65
C GLU A 314 -12.70 -18.69 -29.41
N PHE A 315 -13.32 -18.49 -28.23
CA PHE A 315 -12.63 -18.59 -26.95
C PHE A 315 -12.09 -20.01 -26.75
N LYS A 316 -10.76 -20.15 -26.63
CA LYS A 316 -10.08 -21.42 -26.42
C LYS A 316 -9.60 -21.54 -24.97
N THR A 317 -9.97 -22.63 -24.31
CA THR A 317 -9.48 -22.97 -22.98
C THR A 317 -7.98 -23.30 -23.02
N PHE A 318 -7.27 -22.90 -21.98
CA PHE A 318 -5.82 -23.02 -21.85
C PHE A 318 -5.42 -24.01 -20.75
N PHE A 319 -6.20 -24.11 -19.68
CA PHE A 319 -5.93 -25.01 -18.58
C PHE A 319 -6.60 -26.37 -18.80
N ASP A 320 -6.10 -27.37 -18.11
CA ASP A 320 -6.70 -28.71 -18.08
C ASP A 320 -7.84 -28.75 -17.05
N ASP A 321 -9.04 -29.13 -17.50
CA ASP A 321 -10.26 -29.11 -16.68
C ASP A 321 -10.17 -30.00 -15.42
N GLU A 322 -9.38 -31.08 -15.44
CA GLU A 322 -9.24 -31.97 -14.27
C GLU A 322 -8.46 -31.28 -13.13
N THR A 323 -7.47 -30.45 -13.46
CA THR A 323 -6.61 -29.78 -12.48
C THR A 323 -7.07 -28.36 -12.15
N PHE A 324 -7.57 -27.65 -13.15
CA PHE A 324 -8.08 -26.28 -13.01
C PHE A 324 -9.51 -26.26 -12.45
N GLY A 325 -10.26 -27.32 -12.66
CA GLY A 325 -11.68 -27.37 -12.38
C GLY A 325 -12.49 -26.58 -13.39
N GLU A 326 -13.76 -26.36 -13.06
CA GLU A 326 -14.72 -25.72 -13.97
C GLU A 326 -14.54 -24.20 -13.99
N GLY A 327 -14.94 -23.58 -15.10
CA GLY A 327 -15.17 -22.14 -15.19
C GLY A 327 -14.43 -21.43 -16.31
N GLU A 328 -13.38 -22.03 -16.89
CA GLU A 328 -12.59 -21.36 -17.93
C GLU A 328 -13.44 -21.06 -19.18
N ALA A 329 -14.19 -22.04 -19.70
CA ALA A 329 -14.99 -21.85 -20.91
C ALA A 329 -16.08 -20.74 -20.79
N ASP A 330 -16.62 -20.54 -19.58
CA ASP A 330 -17.72 -19.60 -19.30
C ASP A 330 -17.26 -18.36 -18.51
N CYS A 331 -15.94 -18.17 -18.36
CA CYS A 331 -15.36 -17.08 -17.59
C CYS A 331 -15.79 -15.71 -18.13
N GLY A 332 -15.76 -14.69 -17.27
CA GLY A 332 -15.92 -13.30 -17.68
C GLY A 332 -17.29 -12.94 -18.23
N THR A 333 -18.28 -13.84 -18.19
CA THR A 333 -19.68 -13.56 -18.58
C THR A 333 -20.55 -13.47 -17.33
N ARG A 334 -20.89 -12.25 -16.90
CA ARG A 334 -21.57 -12.09 -15.61
C ARG A 334 -23.03 -12.56 -15.70
N PRO A 335 -23.51 -13.38 -14.76
CA PRO A 335 -24.87 -13.93 -14.83
C PRO A 335 -25.99 -12.89 -14.85
N LEU A 336 -25.80 -11.76 -14.16
CA LEU A 336 -26.80 -10.69 -14.07
C LEU A 336 -26.68 -9.64 -15.19
N PHE A 337 -25.62 -9.69 -16.00
CA PHE A 337 -25.31 -8.68 -17.03
C PHE A 337 -25.17 -9.34 -18.40
N GLU A 338 -23.99 -9.84 -18.79
CA GLU A 338 -23.74 -10.41 -20.11
C GLU A 338 -24.73 -11.54 -20.47
N LYS A 339 -25.03 -12.45 -19.52
CA LYS A 339 -25.98 -13.55 -19.77
C LYS A 339 -27.42 -13.07 -19.96
N LYS A 340 -27.76 -11.89 -19.45
CA LYS A 340 -29.07 -11.23 -19.61
C LYS A 340 -29.04 -10.12 -20.67
N LYS A 341 -27.90 -9.89 -21.33
CA LYS A 341 -27.68 -8.81 -22.29
C LYS A 341 -27.97 -7.42 -21.70
N VAL A 342 -27.62 -7.23 -20.42
CA VAL A 342 -27.72 -5.95 -19.71
C VAL A 342 -26.33 -5.42 -19.45
N THR A 343 -26.13 -4.11 -19.64
CA THR A 343 -24.89 -3.40 -19.30
C THR A 343 -25.02 -2.73 -17.94
N ASP A 344 -23.94 -2.71 -17.17
CA ASP A 344 -23.80 -1.90 -15.96
C ASP A 344 -23.66 -0.41 -16.29
N LYS A 345 -23.86 0.43 -15.27
CA LYS A 345 -23.94 1.89 -15.42
C LYS A 345 -22.67 2.54 -15.96
N SER A 346 -21.49 1.97 -15.68
CA SER A 346 -20.20 2.58 -16.03
C SER A 346 -19.46 1.84 -17.14
N GLU A 347 -20.08 0.83 -17.77
CA GLU A 347 -19.53 0.14 -18.94
C GLU A 347 -19.33 1.06 -20.14
N LYS A 348 -20.25 2.01 -20.35
CA LYS A 348 -20.14 2.99 -21.43
C LYS A 348 -18.87 3.83 -21.31
N GLU A 349 -18.48 4.18 -20.08
CA GLU A 349 -17.26 4.93 -19.80
C GLU A 349 -15.98 4.14 -20.08
N LEU A 350 -16.01 2.80 -19.93
CA LEU A 350 -14.85 1.96 -20.21
C LEU A 350 -14.50 1.91 -21.70
N LEU A 351 -15.53 2.00 -22.55
CA LEU A 351 -15.45 1.84 -24.00
C LEU A 351 -15.37 3.16 -24.76
N GLU A 352 -15.79 4.28 -24.16
CA GLU A 352 -15.69 5.61 -24.75
C GLU A 352 -14.38 6.30 -24.34
N SER A 353 -13.50 6.51 -25.32
CA SER A 353 -12.24 7.25 -25.16
C SER A 353 -12.51 8.65 -24.59
N TYR A 354 -12.01 8.91 -23.37
CA TYR A 354 -11.74 10.23 -22.77
C TYR A 354 -12.76 11.38 -22.92
N ILE A 355 -14.05 11.15 -23.17
CA ILE A 355 -15.03 12.26 -23.24
C ILE A 355 -15.67 12.51 -21.87
N GLY A 356 -15.20 13.59 -21.24
CA GLY A 356 -15.99 14.54 -20.45
C GLY A 356 -17.10 13.99 -19.55
N GLY A 357 -16.72 13.44 -18.41
CA GLY A 357 -17.63 13.29 -17.27
C GLY A 357 -16.91 13.73 -16.00
N ARG A 358 -17.60 14.30 -15.02
CA ARG A 358 -17.04 14.53 -13.68
C ARG A 358 -17.37 13.30 -12.84
N VAL A 359 -16.37 12.46 -12.57
CA VAL A 359 -16.45 11.43 -11.53
C VAL A 359 -15.21 11.61 -10.66
N VAL A 360 -15.45 11.88 -9.38
CA VAL A 360 -14.44 12.06 -8.35
C VAL A 360 -14.85 11.07 -7.26
N TYR A 361 -13.95 10.15 -6.91
CA TYR A 361 -14.16 9.01 -6.00
C TYR A 361 -14.81 7.78 -6.64
N GLY A 362 -14.44 6.58 -6.14
CA GLY A 362 -15.04 5.32 -6.55
C GLY A 362 -16.56 5.33 -6.35
N ASP A 363 -17.27 4.66 -7.25
CA ASP A 363 -18.72 4.52 -7.17
C ASP A 363 -19.10 3.21 -6.48
N ASP A 364 -20.27 3.19 -5.84
CA ASP A 364 -20.87 1.94 -5.36
C ASP A 364 -21.08 1.00 -6.57
N ALA A 365 -20.43 -0.16 -6.52
CA ALA A 365 -20.56 -1.19 -7.54
C ALA A 365 -21.98 -1.77 -7.53
N GLU A 366 -22.49 -2.15 -8.70
CA GLU A 366 -23.80 -2.80 -8.76
C GLU A 366 -23.73 -4.23 -8.20
N VAL A 367 -24.82 -4.70 -7.61
CA VAL A 367 -24.85 -6.04 -7.01
C VAL A 367 -24.57 -7.11 -8.08
N GLY A 368 -23.49 -7.87 -7.91
CA GLY A 368 -23.07 -8.90 -8.85
C GLY A 368 -22.38 -8.37 -10.11
N SER A 369 -21.96 -7.10 -10.15
CA SER A 369 -21.19 -6.54 -11.28
C SER A 369 -19.75 -7.05 -11.35
N SER A 370 -19.22 -7.57 -10.24
CA SER A 370 -17.91 -8.20 -10.12
C SER A 370 -18.05 -9.52 -9.33
N PRO A 371 -18.66 -10.57 -9.92
CA PRO A 371 -18.97 -11.84 -9.22
C PRO A 371 -17.73 -12.70 -8.95
N TRP A 372 -16.58 -12.33 -9.52
CA TRP A 372 -15.27 -12.93 -9.24
C TRP A 372 -14.56 -12.30 -8.05
N GLN A 373 -15.09 -11.21 -7.46
CA GLN A 373 -14.45 -10.54 -6.33
C GLN A 373 -14.38 -11.47 -5.11
N VAL A 374 -13.17 -11.59 -4.54
CA VAL A 374 -12.89 -12.39 -3.35
C VAL A 374 -12.29 -11.50 -2.26
N MET A 375 -12.68 -11.76 -1.00
CA MET A 375 -12.03 -11.17 0.16
C MET A 375 -11.13 -12.19 0.85
N LEU A 376 -9.88 -11.79 1.13
CA LEU A 376 -8.93 -12.54 1.93
C LEU A 376 -9.03 -12.09 3.39
N TYR A 377 -9.31 -13.01 4.31
CA TYR A 377 -9.43 -12.70 5.75
C TYR A 377 -8.43 -13.48 6.57
N LYS A 378 -7.85 -12.81 7.56
CA LYS A 378 -7.21 -13.45 8.70
C LYS A 378 -8.28 -14.03 9.62
N LYS A 379 -8.09 -15.25 10.13
CA LYS A 379 -9.05 -15.91 11.02
C LYS A 379 -9.09 -15.32 12.42
N SER A 380 -7.92 -15.01 12.98
CA SER A 380 -7.80 -14.55 14.37
C SER A 380 -6.61 -13.59 14.58
N PRO A 381 -6.84 -12.35 15.04
CA PRO A 381 -8.14 -11.68 15.07
C PRO A 381 -8.72 -11.58 13.65
N GLN A 382 -10.04 -11.47 13.54
CA GLN A 382 -10.68 -11.36 12.23
C GLN A 382 -10.37 -10.01 11.60
N GLU A 383 -9.66 -10.03 10.48
CA GLU A 383 -9.18 -8.84 9.80
C GLU A 383 -9.25 -9.05 8.28
N LEU A 384 -9.72 -8.03 7.54
CA LEU A 384 -9.64 -8.01 6.10
C LEU A 384 -8.20 -7.71 5.69
N LEU A 385 -7.56 -8.64 4.99
CA LEU A 385 -6.16 -8.53 4.61
C LEU A 385 -6.01 -7.86 3.24
N CYS A 386 -6.68 -8.42 2.24
CA CYS A 386 -6.52 -8.07 0.83
C CYS A 386 -7.75 -8.45 0.01
N GLY A 387 -7.83 -7.90 -1.19
CA GLY A 387 -8.65 -8.41 -2.28
C GLY A 387 -8.02 -9.65 -2.93
N ALA A 388 -8.84 -10.35 -3.71
CA ALA A 388 -8.45 -11.47 -4.56
C ALA A 388 -9.51 -11.64 -5.66
N SER A 389 -9.23 -12.52 -6.62
CA SER A 389 -10.15 -12.83 -7.72
C SER A 389 -10.32 -14.32 -7.94
N LEU A 390 -11.55 -14.72 -8.30
CA LEU A 390 -11.89 -16.10 -8.63
C LEU A 390 -11.60 -16.36 -10.11
N ILE A 391 -10.75 -17.34 -10.40
CA ILE A 391 -10.36 -17.70 -11.78
C ILE A 391 -10.94 -19.05 -12.21
N SER A 392 -11.33 -19.91 -11.26
CA SER A 392 -12.09 -21.14 -11.49
C SER A 392 -12.99 -21.46 -10.31
N ASN A 393 -13.69 -22.60 -10.32
CA ASN A 393 -14.43 -23.06 -9.15
C ASN A 393 -13.53 -23.45 -7.95
N SER A 394 -12.22 -23.61 -8.15
CA SER A 394 -11.29 -24.13 -7.13
C SER A 394 -10.03 -23.28 -6.94
N TRP A 395 -9.78 -22.30 -7.82
CA TRP A 395 -8.58 -21.47 -7.79
C TRP A 395 -8.89 -19.98 -7.63
N VAL A 396 -8.12 -19.33 -6.76
CA VAL A 396 -8.19 -17.89 -6.46
C VAL A 396 -6.82 -17.26 -6.72
N LEU A 397 -6.83 -16.07 -7.31
CA LEU A 397 -5.64 -15.29 -7.65
C LEU A 397 -5.54 -14.06 -6.73
N THR A 398 -4.34 -13.74 -6.24
CA THR A 398 -4.08 -12.57 -5.40
C THR A 398 -2.61 -12.13 -5.52
N ALA A 399 -2.23 -11.08 -4.81
CA ALA A 399 -0.85 -10.62 -4.71
C ALA A 399 -0.04 -11.45 -3.68
N ALA A 400 1.26 -11.61 -3.90
CA ALA A 400 2.14 -12.33 -2.99
C ALA A 400 2.35 -11.57 -1.67
N HIS A 401 2.46 -10.24 -1.70
CA HIS A 401 2.66 -9.42 -0.50
C HIS A 401 1.48 -9.48 0.50
N CYS A 402 0.31 -9.93 0.04
CA CYS A 402 -0.84 -10.21 0.89
C CYS A 402 -0.61 -11.40 1.83
N LEU A 403 0.30 -12.30 1.46
CA LEU A 403 0.58 -13.56 2.15
C LEU A 403 1.96 -13.53 2.82
N TYR A 404 2.95 -12.99 2.12
CA TYR A 404 4.34 -12.94 2.56
C TYR A 404 4.95 -11.58 2.29
N TYR A 405 5.24 -10.84 3.37
CA TYR A 405 5.94 -9.56 3.31
C TYR A 405 6.69 -9.32 4.63
N PRO A 406 7.99 -9.68 4.68
CA PRO A 406 8.80 -9.57 5.89
C PRO A 406 8.86 -8.18 6.54
N PRO A 407 8.86 -7.04 5.81
CA PRO A 407 8.86 -5.72 6.46
C PRO A 407 7.67 -5.46 7.37
N TRP A 408 6.57 -6.21 7.21
CA TRP A 408 5.38 -6.13 8.09
C TRP A 408 5.22 -7.37 8.98
N ASP A 409 6.30 -8.14 9.18
CA ASP A 409 6.29 -9.43 9.89
C ASP A 409 5.22 -10.39 9.36
N LYS A 410 4.90 -10.30 8.07
CA LYS A 410 3.80 -11.04 7.45
C LYS A 410 4.33 -12.32 6.81
N ASN A 411 3.92 -13.47 7.37
CA ASN A 411 4.14 -14.79 6.78
C ASN A 411 2.95 -15.69 7.13
N LEU A 412 1.90 -15.62 6.30
CA LEU A 412 0.63 -16.28 6.55
C LEU A 412 0.59 -17.70 5.97
N THR A 413 0.01 -18.63 6.72
CA THR A 413 -0.20 -20.02 6.29
C THR A 413 -1.65 -20.29 5.94
N ILE A 414 -1.93 -21.46 5.35
CA ILE A 414 -3.30 -21.93 5.05
C ILE A 414 -4.23 -21.93 6.27
N ASN A 415 -3.67 -22.09 7.48
CA ASN A 415 -4.43 -22.13 8.71
C ASN A 415 -4.81 -20.74 9.21
N ASP A 416 -4.11 -19.70 8.80
CA ASP A 416 -4.33 -18.32 9.23
C ASP A 416 -5.40 -17.62 8.39
N ILE A 417 -5.73 -18.16 7.21
CA ILE A 417 -6.51 -17.49 6.18
C ILE A 417 -7.82 -18.23 5.86
N LEU A 418 -8.89 -17.47 5.61
CA LEU A 418 -10.09 -17.92 4.92
C LEU A 418 -10.45 -16.96 3.79
N VAL A 419 -11.21 -17.44 2.80
CA VAL A 419 -11.74 -16.58 1.73
C VAL A 419 -13.25 -16.45 1.83
N ARG A 420 -13.77 -15.27 1.48
CA ARG A 420 -15.21 -15.02 1.33
C ARG A 420 -15.49 -14.56 -0.09
N ILE A 421 -16.44 -15.22 -0.75
CA ILE A 421 -16.70 -15.07 -2.19
C ILE A 421 -18.16 -14.69 -2.39
N GLY A 422 -18.47 -13.82 -3.36
CA GLY A 422 -19.84 -13.40 -3.69
C GLY A 422 -20.44 -12.37 -2.72
N LYS A 423 -19.59 -11.53 -2.15
CA LYS A 423 -19.99 -10.46 -1.24
C LYS A 423 -20.29 -9.16 -1.96
N HIS A 424 -21.20 -8.39 -1.40
CA HIS A 424 -21.44 -7.00 -1.78
C HIS A 424 -21.22 -6.05 -0.58
N PHE A 425 -21.71 -6.43 0.60
CA PHE A 425 -21.52 -5.66 1.83
C PHE A 425 -20.36 -6.22 2.67
N ARG A 426 -19.35 -5.40 2.98
CA ARG A 426 -18.19 -5.79 3.77
C ARG A 426 -18.53 -6.20 5.19
N THR A 427 -19.37 -5.41 5.86
CA THR A 427 -19.67 -5.56 7.29
C THR A 427 -20.78 -6.57 7.58
N LYS A 428 -21.55 -6.99 6.57
CA LYS A 428 -22.69 -7.90 6.74
C LYS A 428 -22.34 -9.32 6.31
N TYR A 429 -22.91 -10.30 7.01
CA TYR A 429 -22.92 -11.70 6.58
C TYR A 429 -24.14 -11.93 5.67
N GLU A 430 -23.90 -12.32 4.42
CA GLU A 430 -24.87 -12.42 3.32
C GLU A 430 -25.16 -13.90 3.00
N LYS A 431 -25.71 -14.64 3.96
CA LYS A 431 -25.88 -16.11 3.96
C LYS A 431 -26.38 -16.74 2.64
N ASN A 432 -27.27 -16.05 1.92
CA ASN A 432 -27.90 -16.56 0.70
C ASN A 432 -27.11 -16.27 -0.59
N LYS A 433 -26.04 -15.47 -0.50
CA LYS A 433 -25.22 -15.05 -1.65
C LYS A 433 -23.77 -15.47 -1.47
N GLU A 434 -23.19 -15.18 -0.31
CA GLU A 434 -21.77 -15.41 -0.08
C GLU A 434 -21.44 -16.86 0.30
N LYS A 435 -20.22 -17.27 -0.02
CA LYS A 435 -19.64 -18.54 0.43
C LYS A 435 -18.34 -18.28 1.18
N ILE A 436 -18.14 -19.02 2.27
CA ILE A 436 -16.88 -19.07 3.00
C ILE A 436 -16.16 -20.34 2.55
N ALA A 437 -14.93 -20.19 2.04
CA ALA A 437 -14.10 -21.31 1.66
C ALA A 437 -12.77 -21.29 2.43
N LEU A 438 -12.25 -22.48 2.69
CA LEU A 438 -10.94 -22.69 3.30
C LEU A 438 -9.93 -23.00 2.21
N LEU A 439 -8.66 -22.71 2.50
CA LEU A 439 -7.55 -23.05 1.63
C LEU A 439 -6.91 -24.37 2.08
N ASP A 440 -6.41 -25.14 1.13
CA ASP A 440 -5.51 -26.27 1.39
C ASP A 440 -4.09 -26.02 0.82
N LYS A 441 -3.94 -25.04 -0.07
CA LYS A 441 -2.64 -24.64 -0.61
C LYS A 441 -2.52 -23.14 -0.87
N ILE A 442 -1.31 -22.63 -0.62
CA ILE A 442 -0.83 -21.30 -1.03
C ILE A 442 0.39 -21.52 -1.92
N ILE A 443 0.41 -20.90 -3.10
CA ILE A 443 1.52 -20.96 -4.05
C ILE A 443 1.93 -19.53 -4.40
N ILE A 444 3.05 -19.08 -3.82
CA ILE A 444 3.66 -17.79 -4.13
C ILE A 444 4.60 -17.97 -5.32
N HIS A 445 4.69 -16.97 -6.20
CA HIS A 445 5.64 -17.00 -7.30
C HIS A 445 7.08 -17.16 -6.78
N PRO A 446 7.88 -18.10 -7.32
CA PRO A 446 9.23 -18.38 -6.79
C PRO A 446 10.19 -17.19 -6.92
N LYS A 447 9.98 -16.35 -7.95
CA LYS A 447 10.76 -15.13 -8.21
C LYS A 447 10.11 -13.85 -7.66
N TYR A 448 9.15 -13.96 -6.75
CA TYR A 448 8.58 -12.78 -6.10
C TYR A 448 9.66 -11.98 -5.34
N ASN A 449 9.88 -10.73 -5.75
CA ASN A 449 10.98 -9.90 -5.24
C ASN A 449 10.49 -8.76 -4.34
N TRP A 450 10.18 -9.06 -3.08
CA TRP A 450 9.77 -8.05 -2.10
C TRP A 450 10.87 -7.06 -1.70
N LYS A 451 12.14 -7.37 -1.97
CA LYS A 451 13.30 -6.59 -1.49
C LYS A 451 13.58 -5.35 -2.34
N GLU A 452 13.41 -5.46 -3.65
CA GLU A 452 13.81 -4.39 -4.58
C GLU A 452 12.62 -3.62 -5.13
N ASN A 453 11.65 -4.30 -5.74
CA ASN A 453 10.61 -3.63 -6.54
C ASN A 453 9.25 -4.33 -6.58
N MET A 454 9.03 -5.39 -5.79
CA MET A 454 7.83 -6.23 -5.81
C MET A 454 7.56 -6.88 -7.18
N ASP A 455 8.61 -7.18 -7.94
CA ASP A 455 8.45 -7.91 -9.20
C ASP A 455 7.83 -9.29 -8.98
N ARG A 456 6.94 -9.68 -9.90
CA ARG A 456 6.11 -10.90 -9.84
C ARG A 456 5.36 -11.04 -8.51
N ASP A 457 4.74 -9.95 -8.07
CA ASP A 457 3.83 -9.94 -6.92
C ASP A 457 2.50 -10.65 -7.25
N ILE A 458 2.56 -11.98 -7.28
CA ILE A 458 1.45 -12.88 -7.61
C ILE A 458 1.48 -14.14 -6.74
N ALA A 459 0.30 -14.59 -6.34
CA ALA A 459 0.09 -15.87 -5.69
C ALA A 459 -1.23 -16.51 -6.11
N VAL A 460 -1.23 -17.83 -6.22
CA VAL A 460 -2.44 -18.62 -6.49
C VAL A 460 -2.78 -19.44 -5.24
N LEU A 461 -4.06 -19.45 -4.89
CA LEU A 461 -4.61 -20.13 -3.73
C LEU A 461 -5.56 -21.24 -4.21
N HIS A 462 -5.40 -22.43 -3.65
CA HIS A 462 -6.31 -23.55 -3.92
C HIS A 462 -7.36 -23.65 -2.82
N LEU A 463 -8.62 -23.79 -3.24
CA LEU A 463 -9.75 -23.96 -2.35
C LEU A 463 -9.87 -25.42 -1.94
N LYS A 464 -9.96 -25.68 -0.64
CA LYS A 464 -10.15 -27.02 -0.08
C LYS A 464 -11.41 -27.73 -0.59
N ARG A 465 -12.42 -26.96 -1.02
CA ARG A 465 -13.63 -27.46 -1.66
C ARG A 465 -14.02 -26.52 -2.80
N PRO A 466 -14.37 -27.06 -3.98
CA PRO A 466 -14.86 -26.25 -5.08
C PRO A 466 -16.10 -25.44 -4.68
N VAL A 467 -16.19 -24.21 -5.16
CA VAL A 467 -17.36 -23.34 -4.99
C VAL A 467 -18.36 -23.57 -6.12
N ILE A 468 -19.65 -23.43 -5.79
CA ILE A 468 -20.73 -23.56 -6.76
C ILE A 468 -21.00 -22.19 -7.35
N PHE A 469 -20.97 -22.10 -8.69
CA PHE A 469 -21.29 -20.86 -9.38
C PHE A 469 -22.76 -20.46 -9.18
N SER A 470 -22.99 -19.15 -9.19
CA SER A 470 -24.31 -18.55 -8.97
C SER A 470 -24.35 -17.15 -9.58
N ASP A 471 -25.49 -16.48 -9.48
CA ASP A 471 -25.64 -15.09 -9.92
C ASP A 471 -24.62 -14.11 -9.29
N TYR A 472 -24.03 -14.49 -8.15
CA TYR A 472 -23.09 -13.66 -7.38
C TYR A 472 -21.68 -14.25 -7.32
N ILE A 473 -21.45 -15.45 -7.86
CA ILE A 473 -20.16 -16.16 -7.82
C ILE A 473 -19.89 -16.72 -9.21
N HIS A 474 -18.96 -16.08 -9.93
CA HIS A 474 -18.62 -16.46 -11.31
C HIS A 474 -17.19 -16.01 -11.62
N PRO A 475 -16.36 -16.83 -12.30
CA PRO A 475 -14.94 -16.53 -12.48
C PRO A 475 -14.67 -15.48 -13.57
N VAL A 476 -13.54 -14.80 -13.48
CA VAL A 476 -13.01 -13.87 -14.50
C VAL A 476 -12.11 -14.60 -15.49
N CYS A 477 -12.01 -14.11 -16.73
CA CYS A 477 -11.10 -14.70 -17.72
C CYS A 477 -9.64 -14.26 -17.52
N LEU A 478 -8.71 -15.15 -17.88
CA LEU A 478 -7.28 -14.85 -17.93
C LEU A 478 -6.85 -14.61 -19.39
N PRO A 479 -6.31 -13.41 -19.71
CA PRO A 479 -6.09 -13.00 -21.09
C PRO A 479 -4.87 -13.70 -21.71
N THR A 480 -4.83 -13.71 -23.04
CA THR A 480 -3.60 -13.99 -23.81
C THR A 480 -2.86 -12.69 -24.09
N LYS A 481 -1.62 -12.80 -24.59
CA LYS A 481 -0.80 -11.66 -24.97
C LYS A 481 -1.52 -10.74 -25.98
N GLU A 482 -2.15 -11.33 -26.98
CA GLU A 482 -2.84 -10.62 -28.07
C GLU A 482 -4.06 -9.85 -27.55
N VAL A 483 -4.80 -10.43 -26.61
CA VAL A 483 -5.94 -9.77 -25.96
C VAL A 483 -5.47 -8.57 -25.15
N VAL A 484 -4.39 -8.71 -24.37
CA VAL A 484 -3.84 -7.60 -23.58
C VAL A 484 -3.34 -6.46 -24.47
N GLN A 485 -2.56 -6.78 -25.51
CA GLN A 485 -2.06 -5.77 -26.45
C GLN A 485 -3.21 -4.98 -27.08
N ARG A 486 -4.23 -5.67 -27.60
CA ARG A 486 -5.41 -5.01 -28.17
C ARG A 486 -6.13 -4.12 -27.16
N LEU A 487 -6.36 -4.62 -25.95
CA LEU A 487 -7.11 -3.91 -24.92
C LEU A 487 -6.38 -2.66 -24.42
N MET A 488 -5.07 -2.76 -24.17
CA MET A 488 -4.28 -1.67 -23.60
C MET A 488 -3.93 -0.62 -24.67
N LEU A 489 -3.63 -1.02 -25.90
CA LEU A 489 -3.26 -0.09 -26.98
C LEU A 489 -4.46 0.62 -27.61
N ALA A 490 -5.66 0.05 -27.54
CA ALA A 490 -6.87 0.71 -28.03
C ALA A 490 -7.34 1.90 -27.16
N GLY A 491 -6.67 2.16 -26.03
CA GLY A 491 -7.00 3.27 -25.14
C GLY A 491 -8.25 3.04 -24.28
N TYR A 492 -8.69 1.78 -24.15
CA TYR A 492 -9.77 1.43 -23.23
C TYR A 492 -9.31 1.60 -21.78
N LYS A 493 -10.24 2.00 -20.91
CA LYS A 493 -9.97 2.04 -19.47
C LYS A 493 -10.07 0.65 -18.87
N GLY A 494 -9.33 0.42 -17.79
CA GLY A 494 -9.57 -0.72 -16.92
C GLY A 494 -10.41 -0.35 -15.72
N ARG A 495 -10.87 -1.39 -15.01
CA ARG A 495 -11.69 -1.26 -13.81
C ARG A 495 -11.05 -1.99 -12.65
N VAL A 496 -10.95 -1.31 -11.52
CA VAL A 496 -10.58 -1.89 -10.23
C VAL A 496 -11.82 -1.99 -9.36
N THR A 497 -11.97 -3.10 -8.64
CA THR A 497 -13.06 -3.29 -7.67
C THR A 497 -12.53 -3.79 -6.33
N GLY A 498 -13.09 -3.25 -5.24
CA GLY A 498 -12.70 -3.67 -3.90
C GLY A 498 -13.35 -2.85 -2.78
N TRP A 499 -12.86 -3.07 -1.57
CA TRP A 499 -13.34 -2.39 -0.36
C TRP A 499 -12.20 -1.66 0.35
N GLY A 500 -11.16 -1.30 -0.39
CA GLY A 500 -10.07 -0.47 0.07
C GLY A 500 -10.51 0.95 0.40
N ASN A 501 -9.59 1.72 0.95
CA ASN A 501 -9.85 3.09 1.34
C ASN A 501 -10.21 3.93 0.13
N LEU A 502 -11.24 4.78 0.26
CA LEU A 502 -11.67 5.67 -0.84
C LEU A 502 -10.71 6.83 -1.12
N LYS A 503 -9.78 7.07 -0.19
CA LYS A 503 -8.79 8.13 -0.21
C LYS A 503 -7.55 7.64 0.51
N GLU A 504 -6.41 8.27 0.27
CA GLU A 504 -5.25 8.11 1.12
C GLU A 504 -5.62 8.50 2.57
N THR A 505 -5.80 7.50 3.43
CA THR A 505 -6.15 7.70 4.84
C THR A 505 -5.04 7.24 5.75
N TRP A 506 -4.59 8.15 6.60
CA TRP A 506 -3.49 7.98 7.55
C TRP A 506 -3.85 7.13 8.78
N ALA A 507 -5.13 6.79 8.95
CA ALA A 507 -5.64 5.93 10.01
C ALA A 507 -6.48 4.78 9.41
N THR A 508 -5.97 3.55 9.51
CA THR A 508 -6.79 2.34 9.26
C THR A 508 -7.61 2.06 10.50
N SER A 509 -8.61 2.89 10.75
CA SER A 509 -9.74 2.43 11.56
C SER A 509 -10.68 1.68 10.62
N PRO A 510 -11.11 0.43 10.94
CA PRO A 510 -12.07 -0.33 10.15
C PRO A 510 -13.39 0.40 9.84
N SER A 511 -13.64 1.50 10.55
CA SER A 511 -14.75 2.45 10.37
C SER A 511 -14.65 3.30 9.10
N ASN A 512 -13.46 3.50 8.53
CA ASN A 512 -13.26 4.38 7.36
C ASN A 512 -13.34 3.62 6.03
N LEU A 513 -13.32 2.29 6.06
CA LEU A 513 -13.44 1.47 4.86
C LEU A 513 -14.89 1.46 4.34
N PRO A 514 -15.11 1.51 3.02
CA PRO A 514 -16.44 1.47 2.43
C PRO A 514 -17.19 0.20 2.85
N THR A 515 -18.48 0.35 3.12
CA THR A 515 -19.33 -0.78 3.52
C THR A 515 -19.84 -1.58 2.33
N VAL A 516 -19.93 -0.92 1.17
CA VAL A 516 -20.38 -1.46 -0.12
C VAL A 516 -19.16 -1.63 -1.03
N LEU A 517 -19.18 -2.64 -1.90
CA LEU A 517 -18.13 -2.84 -2.91
C LEU A 517 -18.02 -1.59 -3.79
N GLN A 518 -16.81 -1.09 -3.96
CA GLN A 518 -16.54 0.06 -4.81
C GLN A 518 -16.01 -0.39 -6.17
N GLN A 519 -16.20 0.47 -7.16
CA GLN A 519 -15.61 0.32 -8.49
C GLN A 519 -15.00 1.64 -8.95
N LEU A 520 -13.87 1.56 -9.65
CA LEU A 520 -13.19 2.70 -10.23
C LEU A 520 -12.69 2.34 -11.63
N ASN A 521 -13.04 3.16 -12.61
CA ASN A 521 -12.49 3.05 -13.97
C ASN A 521 -11.25 3.95 -14.06
N VAL A 522 -10.10 3.39 -14.44
CA VAL A 522 -8.82 4.11 -14.55
C VAL A 522 -8.19 3.89 -15.93
N PRO A 523 -7.57 4.93 -16.51
CA PRO A 523 -6.84 4.76 -17.76
C PRO A 523 -5.50 4.07 -17.52
N ILE A 524 -5.04 3.35 -18.55
CA ILE A 524 -3.69 2.81 -18.61
C ILE A 524 -2.71 3.95 -18.85
N VAL A 525 -1.57 3.90 -18.17
CA VAL A 525 -0.47 4.86 -18.33
C VAL A 525 0.62 4.19 -19.16
N ASP A 526 1.15 4.96 -20.10
CA ASP A 526 2.31 4.58 -20.91
C ASP A 526 3.51 4.15 -20.04
N GLN A 527 4.30 3.19 -20.52
CA GLN A 527 5.35 2.56 -19.72
C GLN A 527 6.51 3.51 -19.40
N ASP A 528 6.86 4.42 -20.31
CA ASP A 528 7.94 5.39 -20.08
C ASP A 528 7.51 6.47 -19.08
N THR A 529 6.25 6.90 -19.17
CA THR A 529 5.62 7.80 -18.20
C THR A 529 5.55 7.15 -16.82
N CYS A 530 5.17 5.87 -16.75
CA CYS A 530 5.16 5.06 -15.54
C CYS A 530 6.55 4.98 -14.89
N LYS A 531 7.58 4.64 -15.68
CA LYS A 531 8.99 4.59 -15.23
C LYS A 531 9.49 5.94 -14.73
N ALA A 532 9.18 7.03 -15.44
CA ALA A 532 9.58 8.38 -15.07
C ALA A 532 8.89 8.87 -13.78
N SER A 533 7.73 8.32 -13.44
CA SER A 533 6.96 8.71 -12.25
C SER A 533 7.61 8.27 -10.93
N THR A 534 8.52 7.29 -10.95
CA THR A 534 9.07 6.69 -9.73
C THR A 534 10.59 6.47 -9.79
N ARG A 535 11.22 6.36 -8.62
CA ARG A 535 12.63 5.93 -8.50
C ARG A 535 12.77 4.40 -8.41
N VAL A 536 11.67 3.69 -8.13
CA VAL A 536 11.65 2.23 -8.05
C VAL A 536 11.78 1.67 -9.47
N LYS A 537 12.59 0.62 -9.65
CA LYS A 537 12.75 0.00 -10.97
C LYS A 537 11.47 -0.72 -11.38
N VAL A 538 10.78 -0.18 -12.39
CA VAL A 538 9.58 -0.78 -13.00
C VAL A 538 10.00 -1.77 -14.09
N THR A 539 9.55 -3.02 -13.97
CA THR A 539 9.81 -4.10 -14.94
C THR A 539 8.72 -4.19 -15.99
N ASP A 540 8.92 -4.99 -17.05
CA ASP A 540 7.92 -5.28 -18.06
C ASP A 540 6.79 -6.23 -17.59
N ASN A 541 6.91 -6.78 -16.37
CA ASN A 541 5.85 -7.49 -15.65
C ASN A 541 4.91 -6.54 -14.90
N MET A 542 5.15 -5.24 -14.93
CA MET A 542 4.36 -4.21 -14.26
C MET A 542 3.83 -3.20 -15.27
N PHE A 543 2.65 -2.66 -14.96
CA PHE A 543 2.12 -1.48 -15.63
C PHE A 543 1.51 -0.52 -14.63
N CYS A 544 1.43 0.76 -15.01
CA CYS A 544 0.73 1.78 -14.25
C CYS A 544 -0.67 2.02 -14.80
N ALA A 545 -1.61 2.34 -13.92
CA ALA A 545 -2.90 2.89 -14.30
C ALA A 545 -3.32 3.96 -13.29
N GLY A 546 -3.87 5.07 -13.80
CA GLY A 546 -4.24 6.22 -12.99
C GLY A 546 -4.36 7.48 -13.84
N TYR A 547 -5.02 8.48 -13.28
CA TYR A 547 -5.26 9.75 -13.96
C TYR A 547 -4.02 10.66 -13.93
N SER A 548 -3.79 11.39 -15.02
CA SER A 548 -2.76 12.42 -15.11
C SER A 548 -3.13 13.64 -14.25
N PRO A 549 -2.18 14.45 -13.76
CA PRO A 549 -2.47 15.73 -13.09
C PRO A 549 -3.31 16.70 -13.94
N GLU A 550 -3.25 16.57 -15.27
CA GLU A 550 -4.01 17.40 -16.21
C GLU A 550 -5.46 16.94 -16.39
N ASP A 551 -5.79 15.72 -15.95
CA ASP A 551 -7.12 15.18 -16.07
C ASP A 551 -8.10 15.89 -15.13
N SER A 552 -9.28 16.19 -15.65
CA SER A 552 -10.40 16.72 -14.84
C SER A 552 -10.96 15.69 -13.84
N LYS A 553 -10.60 14.41 -14.01
CA LYS A 553 -10.99 13.28 -13.15
C LYS A 553 -9.80 12.88 -12.27
N ARG A 554 -10.11 12.34 -11.09
CA ARG A 554 -9.14 11.85 -10.11
C ARG A 554 -9.60 10.55 -9.47
N GLY A 555 -8.66 9.78 -8.94
CA GLY A 555 -8.91 8.52 -8.26
C GLY A 555 -7.84 7.47 -8.56
N ASP A 556 -7.60 6.61 -7.58
CA ASP A 556 -6.59 5.57 -7.64
C ASP A 556 -7.02 4.36 -6.80
N ALA A 557 -6.45 3.18 -7.10
CA ALA A 557 -6.58 2.02 -6.22
C ALA A 557 -5.83 2.32 -4.91
N CYS A 558 -6.39 1.91 -3.78
CA CYS A 558 -5.81 2.28 -2.49
C CYS A 558 -5.76 1.10 -1.51
N GLU A 559 -5.15 1.37 -0.35
CA GLU A 559 -5.00 0.43 0.76
C GLU A 559 -6.27 -0.39 1.02
N GLY A 560 -6.15 -1.72 0.92
CA GLY A 560 -7.26 -2.68 1.08
C GLY A 560 -7.84 -3.22 -0.24
N ASP A 561 -7.49 -2.62 -1.39
CA ASP A 561 -7.75 -3.19 -2.72
C ASP A 561 -6.60 -4.10 -3.20
N SER A 562 -5.45 -4.07 -2.52
CA SER A 562 -4.28 -4.89 -2.81
C SER A 562 -4.63 -6.37 -2.98
N GLY A 563 -4.03 -7.00 -4.00
CA GLY A 563 -4.35 -8.35 -4.43
C GLY A 563 -5.66 -8.50 -5.21
N GLY A 564 -6.48 -7.44 -5.28
CA GLY A 564 -7.72 -7.40 -6.05
C GLY A 564 -7.51 -7.37 -7.57
N PRO A 565 -8.59 -7.53 -8.34
CA PRO A 565 -8.49 -7.60 -9.79
C PRO A 565 -8.48 -6.23 -10.47
N PHE A 566 -7.62 -6.08 -11.47
CA PHE A 566 -7.74 -5.07 -12.52
C PHE A 566 -8.31 -5.74 -13.77
N VAL A 567 -9.55 -5.38 -14.14
CA VAL A 567 -10.28 -6.03 -15.24
C VAL A 567 -10.57 -5.09 -16.40
N MET A 568 -10.61 -5.65 -17.60
CA MET A 568 -11.00 -4.96 -18.82
C MET A 568 -12.02 -5.80 -19.57
N LYS A 569 -12.95 -5.14 -20.26
CA LYS A 569 -13.97 -5.81 -21.08
C LYS A 569 -13.50 -5.86 -22.52
N ASN A 570 -13.46 -7.06 -23.10
CA ASN A 570 -13.13 -7.25 -24.50
C ASN A 570 -14.36 -7.02 -25.38
N PRO A 571 -14.35 -6.04 -26.30
CA PRO A 571 -15.50 -5.77 -27.17
C PRO A 571 -15.78 -6.89 -28.18
N ASP A 572 -14.78 -7.71 -28.52
CA ASP A 572 -14.90 -8.71 -29.60
C ASP A 572 -15.70 -9.96 -29.18
N ASP A 573 -15.49 -10.44 -27.95
CA ASP A 573 -16.18 -11.61 -27.39
C ASP A 573 -17.13 -11.25 -26.23
N ASN A 574 -17.19 -9.97 -25.86
CA ASN A 574 -18.01 -9.42 -24.79
C ASN A 574 -17.71 -10.04 -23.40
N ARG A 575 -16.47 -10.52 -23.17
CA ARG A 575 -16.02 -11.10 -21.89
C ARG A 575 -15.15 -10.14 -21.08
N TRP A 576 -15.14 -10.34 -19.77
CA TRP A 576 -14.25 -9.64 -18.84
C TRP A 576 -12.96 -10.43 -18.58
N TYR A 577 -11.83 -9.75 -18.76
CA TYR A 577 -10.49 -10.29 -18.59
C TYR A 577 -9.77 -9.59 -17.45
N GLN A 578 -9.10 -10.34 -16.58
CA GLN A 578 -8.21 -9.79 -15.58
C GLN A 578 -6.83 -9.58 -16.17
N VAL A 579 -6.51 -8.32 -16.49
CA VAL A 579 -5.23 -7.92 -17.11
C VAL A 579 -4.15 -7.70 -16.05
N GLY A 580 -4.56 -7.31 -14.84
CA GLY A 580 -3.63 -7.04 -13.75
C GLY A 580 -4.12 -7.46 -12.35
N ILE A 581 -3.18 -7.46 -11.41
CA ILE A 581 -3.42 -7.60 -9.97
C ILE A 581 -2.99 -6.30 -9.31
N VAL A 582 -3.85 -5.71 -8.47
CA VAL A 582 -3.51 -4.52 -7.68
C VAL A 582 -2.33 -4.87 -6.76
N SER A 583 -1.19 -4.20 -6.89
CA SER A 583 0.04 -4.54 -6.15
C SER A 583 0.38 -3.47 -5.11
N TRP A 584 1.05 -2.39 -5.52
CA TRP A 584 1.53 -1.33 -4.63
C TRP A 584 1.38 0.06 -5.25
N GLY A 585 1.71 1.10 -4.49
CA GLY A 585 1.75 2.49 -4.97
C GLY A 585 2.54 3.39 -4.01
N GLU A 586 3.02 4.54 -4.48
CA GLU A 586 3.73 5.52 -3.64
C GLU A 586 2.78 6.43 -2.83
N GLY A 587 1.50 6.09 -2.81
CA GLY A 587 0.37 6.85 -2.27
C GLY A 587 -0.83 6.72 -3.20
N CYS A 588 -2.03 7.03 -2.71
CA CYS A 588 -3.25 6.93 -3.50
C CYS A 588 -3.61 8.32 -4.07
N ASP A 589 -3.77 8.43 -5.39
CA ASP A 589 -4.24 9.66 -6.07
C ASP A 589 -3.34 10.89 -5.82
N ARG A 590 -2.01 10.69 -5.73
CA ARG A 590 -1.02 11.77 -5.61
C ARG A 590 -0.63 12.31 -6.99
N ASP A 591 -0.40 13.62 -7.10
CA ASP A 591 0.01 14.22 -8.36
C ASP A 591 1.33 13.63 -8.88
N GLY A 592 1.31 13.20 -10.15
CA GLY A 592 2.45 12.58 -10.81
C GLY A 592 2.80 11.19 -10.30
N LYS A 593 1.88 10.51 -9.59
CA LYS A 593 2.00 9.13 -9.12
C LYS A 593 0.81 8.30 -9.60
N TYR A 594 1.03 7.00 -9.71
CA TYR A 594 0.05 6.05 -10.24
C TYR A 594 -0.01 4.78 -9.39
N GLY A 595 -1.11 4.04 -9.48
CA GLY A 595 -1.19 2.68 -8.97
C GLY A 595 -0.39 1.71 -9.85
N PHE A 596 0.31 0.76 -9.22
CA PHE A 596 1.09 -0.27 -9.90
C PHE A 596 0.37 -1.61 -9.87
N TYR A 597 0.40 -2.28 -11.02
CA TYR A 597 -0.31 -3.54 -11.24
C TYR A 597 0.62 -4.59 -11.83
N THR A 598 0.52 -5.82 -11.35
CA THR A 598 1.27 -6.97 -11.90
C THR A 598 0.54 -7.51 -13.13
N HIS A 599 1.21 -7.64 -14.27
CA HIS A 599 0.66 -8.25 -15.49
C HIS A 599 0.32 -9.73 -15.29
N VAL A 600 -0.89 -10.11 -15.69
CA VAL A 600 -1.36 -11.50 -15.54
C VAL A 600 -0.98 -12.39 -16.73
N PHE A 601 -0.94 -11.84 -17.96
CA PHE A 601 -0.72 -12.65 -19.16
C PHE A 601 0.67 -13.31 -19.19
N ARG A 602 1.72 -12.59 -18.76
CA ARG A 602 3.10 -13.10 -18.68
C ARG A 602 3.27 -14.25 -17.67
N LEU A 603 2.31 -14.39 -16.75
CA LEU A 603 2.38 -15.36 -15.65
C LEU A 603 1.42 -16.54 -15.86
N LYS A 604 0.67 -16.58 -16.98
CA LYS A 604 -0.33 -17.62 -17.27
C LYS A 604 0.28 -19.01 -17.39
N LYS A 605 1.46 -19.12 -18.02
CA LYS A 605 2.19 -20.39 -18.17
C LYS A 605 2.74 -20.89 -16.84
N TRP A 606 3.29 -20.00 -16.00
CA TRP A 606 3.64 -20.33 -14.62
C TRP A 606 2.43 -20.84 -13.84
N MET A 607 1.28 -20.15 -13.89
CA MET A 607 0.07 -20.58 -13.20
C MET A 607 -0.34 -22.00 -13.61
N ARG A 608 -0.34 -22.31 -14.91
CA ARG A 608 -0.64 -23.65 -15.40
C ARG A 608 0.29 -24.70 -14.80
N LYS A 609 1.61 -24.46 -14.83
CA LYS A 609 2.60 -25.37 -14.24
C LYS A 609 2.40 -25.53 -12.72
N ALA A 610 2.05 -24.44 -12.02
CA ALA A 610 1.78 -24.44 -10.58
C ALA A 610 0.51 -25.24 -10.22
N ILE A 611 -0.52 -25.16 -11.06
CA ILE A 611 -1.80 -25.87 -10.89
C ILE A 611 -1.65 -27.36 -11.22
N GLU A 612 -0.99 -27.69 -12.34
CA GLU A 612 -0.70 -29.07 -12.76
C GLU A 612 0.13 -29.82 -11.70
N LYS A 613 1.04 -29.12 -10.98
CA LYS A 613 1.81 -29.68 -9.85
C LYS A 613 0.92 -30.29 -8.78
N HIS A 614 -0.32 -29.81 -8.64
CA HIS A 614 -1.21 -30.22 -7.56
C HIS A 614 -1.84 -31.61 -7.76
N ARG A 615 -1.60 -32.30 -8.88
CA ARG A 615 -2.09 -33.67 -9.13
C ARG A 615 -1.44 -34.77 -8.25
N GLY A 616 -0.62 -34.41 -7.27
CA GLY A 616 0.20 -35.32 -6.44
C GLY A 616 -0.21 -35.42 -4.99
#